data_AF-A0A7W5KVF8-F1
#
_entry.id   AF-A0A7W5KVF8-F1
#
_cell.length_a   1.000
_cell.length_b   1.000
_cell.length_c   1.000
_cell.angle_alpha   90.00
_cell.angle_beta   90.00
_cell.angle_gamma   90.00
#
_symmetry.space_group_name_H-M   'P 1'
#
loop_
_entity.id
_entity.type
_entity.pdbx_description
1 polymer ?
#
loop_
_entity_poly.entity_id
_entity_poly.type
_entity_poly.pdbx_seq_one_letter_code
_entity_poly.pdbx_strand_id
1 'polypeptide(L)'
;MFMEKLLQETQRLSVIVSMLEIMKQSDGNLEARGWNTPIGMAKITGSCLVIGELSGAIIDAGYRECDKATLNGIMSETRQVLNTLLAQGSA
;
A
#
# COMPACT_ATOMS: atom_id res chain seq x y z
N MET A 1 -19.06 -2.46 -0.55
CA MET A 1 -18.82 -3.50 0.50
C MET A 1 -17.36 -3.40 1.03
N PHE A 2 -17.02 -3.83 2.25
CA PHE A 2 -15.62 -3.71 2.76
C PHE A 2 -14.60 -4.46 1.87
N MET A 3 -14.92 -5.67 1.43
CA MET A 3 -14.07 -6.46 0.52
C MET A 3 -13.85 -5.79 -0.84
N GLU A 4 -14.89 -5.19 -1.41
CA GLU A 4 -14.80 -4.46 -2.67
C GLU A 4 -13.89 -3.23 -2.52
N LYS A 5 -14.00 -2.50 -1.41
CA LYS A 5 -13.08 -1.39 -1.10
C LYS A 5 -11.65 -1.87 -0.91
N LEU A 6 -11.43 -3.02 -0.25
CA LEU A 6 -10.09 -3.59 -0.07
C LEU A 6 -9.45 -3.92 -1.43
N LEU A 7 -10.22 -4.53 -2.34
CA LEU A 7 -9.77 -4.82 -3.69
C LEU A 7 -9.42 -3.54 -4.45
N GLN A 8 -10.31 -2.53 -4.41
CA GLN A 8 -10.10 -1.25 -5.08
C GLN A 8 -8.83 -0.54 -4.58
N GLU A 9 -8.60 -0.52 -3.27
CA GLU A 9 -7.42 0.12 -2.69
C GLU A 9 -6.12 -0.65 -2.98
N THR A 10 -6.19 -1.98 -3.03
CA THR A 10 -5.05 -2.82 -3.45
C THR A 10 -4.71 -2.57 -4.92
N GLN A 11 -5.72 -2.47 -5.80
CA GLN A 11 -5.52 -2.10 -7.21
C GLN A 11 -4.97 -0.69 -7.35
N ARG A 12 -5.47 0.27 -6.56
CA ARG A 12 -4.98 1.65 -6.55
C ARG A 12 -3.50 1.70 -6.15
N LEU A 13 -3.09 0.95 -5.13
CA LEU A 13 -1.68 0.84 -4.72
C LEU A 13 -0.82 0.30 -5.86
N SER A 14 -1.26 -0.78 -6.54
CA SER A 14 -0.55 -1.33 -7.70
C SER A 14 -0.35 -0.28 -8.80
N VAL A 15 -1.40 0.46 -9.17
CA VAL A 15 -1.33 1.54 -10.15
C VAL A 15 -0.35 2.64 -9.73
N ILE A 16 -0.38 3.06 -8.46
CA ILE A 16 0.54 4.08 -7.93
C ILE A 16 1.99 3.61 -8.09
N VAL A 17 2.30 2.38 -7.68
CA VAL A 17 3.67 1.84 -7.76
C VAL A 17 4.13 1.77 -9.22
N SER A 18 3.32 1.22 -10.12
CA SER A 18 3.65 1.15 -11.55
C SER A 18 3.86 2.54 -12.16
N MET A 19 3.01 3.52 -11.83
CA MET A 19 3.19 4.89 -12.31
C MET A 19 4.51 5.51 -11.81
N LEU A 20 4.84 5.31 -10.54
CA LEU A 20 6.10 5.81 -9.97
C LEU A 20 7.33 5.17 -10.63
N GLU A 21 7.25 3.88 -10.98
CA GLU A 21 8.31 3.19 -11.73
C GLU A 21 8.45 3.69 -13.17
N ILE A 22 7.32 3.85 -13.89
CA ILE A 22 7.31 4.39 -15.26
C ILE A 22 7.90 5.81 -15.27
N MET A 23 7.47 6.66 -14.34
CA MET A 23 7.97 8.03 -14.23
C MET A 23 9.47 8.08 -13.98
N LYS A 24 9.98 7.21 -13.09
CA LYS A 24 11.41 7.05 -12.82
C LYS A 24 12.19 6.66 -14.08
N GLN A 25 11.63 5.80 -14.94
CA GLN A 25 12.29 5.37 -16.18
C GLN A 25 12.23 6.43 -17.29
N SER A 26 11.19 7.27 -17.31
CA SER A 26 10.95 8.25 -18.39
C SER A 26 11.70 9.59 -18.23
N ASP A 27 11.91 10.04 -17.00
CA ASP A 27 12.60 11.31 -16.72
C ASP A 27 14.06 11.01 -16.36
N GLY A 28 15.01 11.55 -17.12
CA GLY A 28 16.44 11.47 -16.82
C GLY A 28 16.86 12.10 -15.48
N ASN A 29 15.92 12.72 -14.76
CA ASN A 29 16.06 13.21 -13.40
C ASN A 29 15.39 12.25 -12.40
N LEU A 30 16.07 11.12 -12.17
CA LEU A 30 15.65 9.98 -11.35
C LEU A 30 15.24 10.34 -9.91
N GLU A 31 15.68 11.50 -9.39
CA GLU A 31 15.41 11.92 -8.02
C GLU A 31 14.11 12.71 -7.84
N ALA A 32 13.55 13.27 -8.91
CA ALA A 32 12.36 14.12 -8.80
C ALA A 32 11.04 13.31 -8.73
N ARG A 33 11.04 12.06 -9.21
CA ARG A 33 9.83 11.25 -9.39
C ARG A 33 10.14 9.76 -9.18
N GLY A 34 9.69 9.22 -8.05
CA GLY A 34 9.92 7.83 -7.68
C GLY A 34 9.32 7.50 -6.32
N TRP A 35 9.25 6.21 -5.99
CA TRP A 35 8.70 5.76 -4.70
C TRP A 35 9.48 6.29 -3.49
N ASN A 36 10.78 6.53 -3.66
CA ASN A 36 11.70 7.05 -2.64
C ASN A 36 11.64 8.57 -2.47
N THR A 37 10.82 9.27 -3.26
CA THR A 37 10.57 10.70 -3.05
C THR A 37 9.55 10.90 -1.92
N PRO A 38 9.55 12.05 -1.21
CA PRO A 38 8.56 12.32 -0.16
C PRO A 38 7.11 12.15 -0.63
N ILE A 39 6.80 12.56 -1.86
CA ILE A 39 5.47 12.43 -2.45
C ILE A 39 5.15 10.96 -2.77
N GLY A 40 6.11 10.22 -3.33
CA GLY A 40 5.96 8.79 -3.62
C GLY A 40 5.71 7.98 -2.35
N MET A 41 6.54 8.21 -1.32
CA MET A 41 6.38 7.58 0.00
C MET A 41 5.03 7.92 0.62
N ALA A 42 4.61 9.20 0.59
CA ALA A 42 3.31 9.60 1.13
C ALA A 42 2.13 8.92 0.43
N LYS A 43 2.17 8.79 -0.90
CA LYS A 43 1.12 8.09 -1.68
C LYS A 43 1.04 6.60 -1.32
N ILE A 44 2.18 5.92 -1.23
CA ILE A 44 2.24 4.50 -0.87
C ILE A 44 1.77 4.30 0.57
N THR A 45 2.29 5.08 1.51
CA THR A 45 1.87 5.06 2.93
C THR A 45 0.36 5.24 3.07
N GLY A 46 -0.22 6.23 2.38
CA GLY A 46 -1.67 6.47 2.43
C GLY A 46 -2.49 5.26 1.98
N SER A 47 -2.12 4.61 0.88
CA SER A 47 -2.81 3.39 0.42
C SER A 47 -2.64 2.23 1.40
N CYS A 48 -1.42 2.03 1.92
CA CYS A 48 -1.13 0.97 2.89
C CYS A 48 -1.95 1.13 4.18
N LEU A 49 -2.09 2.35 4.71
CA LEU A 49 -2.92 2.60 5.90
C LEU A 49 -4.38 2.16 5.67
N VAL A 50 -4.97 2.55 4.54
CA VAL A 50 -6.37 2.20 4.22
C VAL A 50 -6.54 0.69 4.02
N ILE A 51 -5.59 0.01 3.35
CA ILE A 51 -5.60 -1.46 3.20
C ILE A 51 -5.57 -2.15 4.56
N GLY A 52 -4.73 -1.67 5.48
CA GLY A 52 -4.64 -2.21 6.84
C GLY A 52 -5.94 -2.04 7.62
N GLU A 53 -6.55 -0.85 7.57
CA GLU A 53 -7.84 -0.55 8.20
C GLU A 53 -8.97 -1.44 7.66
N LEU A 54 -9.08 -1.55 6.33
CA LEU A 54 -10.10 -2.39 5.70
C LEU A 54 -9.92 -3.87 6.03
N SER A 55 -8.68 -4.36 6.02
CA SER A 55 -8.38 -5.75 6.38
C SER A 55 -8.74 -6.05 7.83
N GLY A 56 -8.41 -5.15 8.75
CA GLY A 56 -8.80 -5.25 10.17
C GLY A 56 -10.31 -5.28 10.36
N ALA A 57 -11.03 -4.35 9.71
CA ALA A 57 -12.49 -4.30 9.79
C ALA A 57 -13.17 -5.59 9.27
N ILE A 58 -12.62 -6.21 8.22
CA ILE A 58 -13.15 -7.48 7.67
C ILE A 58 -12.89 -8.64 8.64
N ILE A 59 -11.70 -8.70 9.26
CA ILE A 59 -11.38 -9.72 10.27
C ILE A 59 -12.31 -9.58 11.48
N ASP A 60 -12.49 -8.35 11.98
CA ASP A 60 -13.30 -8.07 13.17
C ASP A 60 -14.79 -8.35 12.93
N ALA A 61 -15.27 -8.12 11.70
CA ALA A 61 -16.63 -8.47 11.30
C ALA A 61 -16.89 -9.98 11.24
N GLY A 62 -15.84 -10.81 11.23
CA GLY A 62 -15.96 -12.26 11.31
C GLY A 62 -16.60 -12.93 10.09
N TYR A 63 -16.49 -12.32 8.90
CA TYR A 63 -17.02 -12.88 7.65
C TYR A 63 -16.49 -14.29 7.41
N ARG A 64 -17.39 -15.27 7.34
CA ARG A 64 -17.06 -16.70 7.24
C ARG A 64 -16.42 -17.07 5.91
N GLU A 65 -16.81 -16.33 4.88
CA GLU A 65 -16.35 -16.44 3.50
C GLU A 65 -14.96 -15.84 3.26
N CYS A 66 -14.43 -15.05 4.20
CA CYS A 66 -13.12 -14.45 4.06
C CYS A 66 -12.03 -15.35 4.66
N ASP A 67 -11.03 -15.69 3.85
CA ASP A 67 -9.86 -16.39 4.34
C ASP A 67 -9.04 -15.48 5.27
N LYS A 68 -9.16 -15.73 6.57
CA LYS A 68 -8.45 -15.00 7.61
C LYS A 68 -6.92 -15.09 7.44
N ALA A 69 -6.40 -16.19 6.89
CA ALA A 69 -4.96 -16.32 6.64
C ALA A 69 -4.51 -15.31 5.57
N THR A 70 -5.24 -15.20 4.47
CA THR A 70 -5.00 -14.19 3.43
C THR A 70 -5.05 -12.76 3.98
N LEU A 71 -6.08 -12.41 4.76
CA LEU A 71 -6.19 -11.05 5.33
C LEU A 71 -5.05 -10.71 6.28
N ASN A 72 -4.62 -11.67 7.11
CA ASN A 72 -3.45 -11.50 7.96
C ASN A 72 -2.16 -11.33 7.14
N GLY A 73 -2.02 -12.04 6.03
CA GLY A 73 -0.92 -11.86 5.08
C GLY A 73 -0.88 -10.45 4.51
N ILE A 74 -2.01 -9.95 4.01
CA ILE A 74 -2.16 -8.57 3.51
C ILE A 74 -1.76 -7.56 4.60
N MET A 75 -2.23 -7.73 5.83
CA MET A 75 -1.87 -6.84 6.94
C MET A 75 -0.36 -6.90 7.26
N SER A 76 0.25 -8.09 7.23
CA SER A 76 1.67 -8.29 7.48
C SER A 76 2.53 -7.58 6.45
N GLU A 77 2.24 -7.79 5.16
CA GLU A 77 2.95 -7.14 4.05
C GLU A 77 2.79 -5.61 4.11
N THR A 78 1.56 -5.15 4.36
CA THR A 78 1.25 -3.72 4.51
C THR A 78 2.08 -3.08 5.63
N ARG A 79 2.18 -3.74 6.80
CA ARG A 79 3.01 -3.25 7.91
C ARG A 79 4.50 -3.25 7.55
N GLN A 80 4.98 -4.25 6.83
CA GLN A 80 6.37 -4.31 6.39
C GLN A 80 6.72 -3.13 5.46
N VAL A 81 5.83 -2.79 4.53
CA VAL A 81 6.00 -1.62 3.65
C VAL A 81 6.02 -0.34 4.49
N LEU A 82 5.05 -0.15 5.38
CA LEU A 82 5.00 1.04 6.24
C LEU A 82 6.26 1.20 7.10
N ASN A 83 6.73 0.12 7.72
CA ASN A 83 7.97 0.14 8.52
C ASN A 83 9.19 0.50 7.68
N THR A 84 9.27 -0.01 6.45
CA THR A 84 10.36 0.31 5.52
C THR A 84 10.36 1.78 5.14
N LEU A 85 9.18 2.35 4.86
CA LEU A 85 9.04 3.76 4.50
C LEU A 85 9.35 4.68 5.69
N LEU A 86 8.93 4.31 6.90
CA LEU A 86 9.26 5.04 8.12
C LEU A 86 10.77 5.06 8.38
N ALA A 87 11.46 3.93 8.19
CA ALA A 87 12.91 3.86 8.34
C ALA A 87 13.64 4.78 7.34
N GLN A 88 13.14 4.91 6.11
CA GLN A 88 13.73 5.80 5.10
C GLN A 88 13.40 7.28 5.31
N GLY A 89 12.24 7.62 5.87
CA GLY A 89 11.91 9.01 6.22
C GLY A 89 12.62 9.52 7.48
N SER A 90 13.30 8.65 8.22
CA SER A 90 14.05 8.97 9.45
C SER A 90 15.55 9.21 9.21
N ALA A 91 16.03 9.00 7.99
CA ALA A 91 17.42 9.13 7.57
C ALA A 91 17.67 10.48 6.89
#